data_AF-A0A7K2KPL0-F1
#
_entry.id   AF-A0A7K2KPL0-F1
#
_cell.length_a   1.000
_cell.length_b   1.000
_cell.length_c   1.000
_cell.angle_alpha   90.00
_cell.angle_beta   90.00
_cell.angle_gamma   90.00
#
_symmetry.space_group_name_H-M   'P 1'
#
loop_
_entity.id
_entity.type
_entity.pdbx_description
1 polymer ?
#
loop_
_entity_poly.entity_id
_entity_poly.type
_entity_poly.pdbx_seq_one_letter_code
_entity_poly.pdbx_strand_id
1 'polypeptide(L)'
;PLGVPALRRLARAGFRLGPALANNATDSHPGLRRAVTRFFNARRVEAAAPLIERIADELLGTVRAELDATGTSDLFRAFAHTLPCRVMMELLGVEGLDADTLVRWSDASLELFWGRPSANRQLELADLVAEFHTWLTGLVGDRSASADSFVGALARHRLPDGTLLDPRTAVSACFFVFVAGQSTTGQLISTVLRRALAEPGLWPRPAEPAGLAEEWVEEVLRREPPVTSWRRVTARPVELG
;
A
#
# COMPACT_ATOMS: atom_id res chain seq x y z
N PRO A 1 0.48 3.76 22.60
CA PRO A 1 -0.73 4.59 22.32
C PRO A 1 -0.28 5.97 21.83
N LEU A 2 -1.09 6.63 21.01
CA LEU A 2 -0.75 7.99 20.53
C LEU A 2 -0.84 9.00 21.67
N GLY A 3 0.16 9.87 21.79
CA GLY A 3 0.13 10.98 22.72
C GLY A 3 -0.93 12.02 22.35
N VAL A 4 -1.48 12.70 23.36
CA VAL A 4 -2.45 13.80 23.17
C VAL A 4 -1.97 14.86 22.17
N PRO A 5 -0.68 15.27 22.15
CA PRO A 5 -0.19 16.22 21.14
C PRO A 5 -0.34 15.73 19.69
N ALA A 6 -0.01 14.47 19.41
CA ALA A 6 -0.16 13.88 18.08
C ALA A 6 -1.64 13.76 17.68
N LEU A 7 -2.51 13.35 18.61
CA LEU A 7 -3.95 13.33 18.40
C LEU A 7 -4.51 14.72 18.05
N ARG A 8 -3.99 15.79 18.68
CA ARG A 8 -4.38 17.17 18.36
C ARG A 8 -3.93 17.58 16.95
N ARG A 9 -2.75 17.16 16.48
CA ARG A 9 -2.29 17.40 15.10
C ARG A 9 -3.24 16.76 14.09
N LEU A 10 -3.51 15.47 14.25
CA LEU A 10 -4.46 14.73 13.43
C LEU A 10 -5.85 15.40 13.44
N ALA A 11 -6.36 15.77 14.62
CA ALA A 11 -7.67 16.39 14.75
C ALA A 11 -7.78 17.75 14.05
N ARG A 12 -6.71 18.58 14.05
CA ARG A 12 -6.68 19.87 13.35
C ARG A 12 -6.80 19.72 11.84
N ALA A 13 -6.24 18.66 11.28
CA ALA A 13 -6.39 18.31 9.87
C ALA A 13 -7.71 17.58 9.54
N GLY A 14 -8.61 17.46 10.53
CA GLY A 14 -9.86 16.73 10.38
C GLY A 14 -9.68 15.22 10.18
N PHE A 15 -8.50 14.68 10.53
CA PHE A 15 -8.18 13.27 10.31
C PHE A 15 -9.18 12.36 11.01
N ARG A 16 -9.81 11.49 10.21
CA ARG A 16 -10.72 10.45 10.68
C ARG A 16 -10.54 9.21 9.79
N LEU A 17 -10.12 8.10 10.38
CA LEU A 17 -10.22 6.79 9.74
C LEU A 17 -11.43 6.07 10.31
N GLY A 18 -12.54 6.11 9.56
CA GLY A 18 -13.73 5.34 9.89
C GLY A 18 -13.50 3.84 9.66
N PRO A 19 -14.46 2.99 10.06
CA PRO A 19 -14.51 1.60 9.63
C PRO A 19 -14.58 1.55 8.10
N ALA A 20 -13.57 0.98 7.46
CA ALA A 20 -13.56 0.77 6.02
C ALA A 20 -13.29 -0.69 5.67
N LEU A 21 -12.02 -1.10 5.62
CA LEU A 21 -11.60 -2.42 5.18
C LEU A 21 -11.06 -3.22 6.37
N ALA A 22 -9.73 -3.29 6.51
CA ALA A 22 -9.08 -4.14 7.51
C ALA A 22 -9.42 -3.80 8.97
N ASN A 23 -9.95 -2.60 9.24
CA ASN A 23 -10.41 -2.16 10.56
C ASN A 23 -11.94 -2.27 10.77
N ASN A 24 -12.69 -2.74 9.78
CA ASN A 24 -14.15 -2.73 9.81
C ASN A 24 -14.72 -4.07 10.27
N ALA A 25 -15.20 -4.10 11.51
CA ALA A 25 -15.87 -5.26 12.10
C ALA A 25 -17.40 -5.18 11.99
N THR A 26 -17.95 -4.20 11.28
CA THR A 26 -19.41 -4.02 11.12
C THR A 26 -19.94 -4.73 9.89
N ASP A 27 -21.26 -4.86 9.79
CA ASP A 27 -21.96 -5.48 8.65
C ASP A 27 -21.75 -4.75 7.31
N SER A 28 -21.17 -3.54 7.33
CA SER A 28 -20.80 -2.80 6.12
C SER A 28 -19.55 -3.37 5.41
N HIS A 29 -18.71 -4.15 6.12
CA HIS A 29 -17.44 -4.65 5.58
C HIS A 29 -17.59 -5.48 4.29
N PRO A 30 -18.50 -6.47 4.18
CA PRO A 30 -18.67 -7.23 2.94
C PRO A 30 -19.04 -6.36 1.74
N GLY A 31 -19.85 -5.32 1.93
CA GLY A 31 -20.24 -4.37 0.88
C GLY A 31 -19.03 -3.59 0.36
N LEU A 32 -18.28 -2.96 1.27
CA LEU A 32 -17.10 -2.20 0.88
C LEU A 32 -16.00 -3.10 0.29
N ARG A 33 -15.78 -4.28 0.86
CA ARG A 33 -14.85 -5.28 0.32
C ARG A 33 -15.22 -5.62 -1.13
N ARG A 34 -16.50 -5.88 -1.44
CA ARG A 34 -16.95 -6.16 -2.81
C ARG A 34 -16.65 -5.02 -3.77
N ALA A 35 -16.79 -3.76 -3.34
CA ALA A 35 -16.46 -2.59 -4.15
C ALA A 35 -14.98 -2.61 -4.57
N VAL A 36 -14.09 -2.82 -3.60
CA VAL A 36 -12.64 -2.85 -3.80
C VAL A 36 -12.22 -4.08 -4.62
N THR A 37 -12.71 -5.27 -4.29
CA THR A 37 -12.34 -6.50 -5.03
C THR A 37 -12.88 -6.50 -6.45
N ARG A 38 -14.01 -5.84 -6.72
CA ARG A 38 -14.52 -5.67 -8.10
C ARG A 38 -13.60 -4.79 -8.92
N PHE A 39 -13.02 -3.75 -8.31
CA PHE A 39 -12.03 -2.90 -8.96
C PHE A 39 -10.74 -3.68 -9.24
N PHE A 40 -10.20 -4.36 -8.23
CA PHE A 40 -8.99 -5.20 -8.32
C PHE A 40 -9.32 -6.66 -8.62
N ASN A 41 -10.19 -6.92 -9.61
CA ASN A 41 -10.50 -8.28 -10.00
C ASN A 41 -9.32 -8.95 -10.75
N ALA A 42 -9.31 -10.27 -10.82
CA ALA A 42 -8.23 -11.06 -11.43
C ALA A 42 -7.86 -10.56 -12.84
N ARG A 43 -8.86 -10.34 -13.71
CA ARG A 43 -8.64 -9.82 -15.06
C ARG A 43 -7.90 -8.48 -15.07
N ARG A 44 -8.22 -7.57 -14.15
CA ARG A 44 -7.55 -6.26 -14.08
C ARG A 44 -6.13 -6.36 -13.54
N VAL A 45 -5.90 -7.27 -12.60
CA VAL A 45 -4.55 -7.56 -12.07
C VAL A 45 -3.67 -8.19 -13.14
N GLU A 46 -4.18 -9.19 -13.88
CA GLU A 46 -3.47 -9.80 -15.01
C GLU A 46 -3.17 -8.79 -16.11
N ALA A 47 -4.13 -7.92 -16.44
CA ALA A 47 -3.94 -6.86 -17.43
C ALA A 47 -2.93 -5.78 -16.99
N ALA A 48 -2.52 -5.75 -15.72
CA ALA A 48 -1.52 -4.82 -15.22
C ALA A 48 -0.08 -5.29 -15.50
N ALA A 49 0.15 -6.53 -15.94
CA ALA A 49 1.50 -7.05 -16.15
C ALA A 49 2.37 -6.17 -17.07
N PRO A 50 1.89 -5.70 -18.25
CA PRO A 50 2.70 -4.83 -19.11
C PRO A 50 3.02 -3.47 -18.49
N LEU A 51 2.13 -2.95 -17.64
CA LEU A 51 2.36 -1.72 -16.87
C LEU A 51 3.46 -1.93 -15.81
N ILE A 52 3.39 -3.06 -15.09
CA ILE A 52 4.37 -3.42 -14.07
C ILE A 52 5.75 -3.63 -14.69
N GLU A 53 5.83 -4.34 -15.81
CA GLU A 53 7.07 -4.56 -16.57
C GLU A 53 7.70 -3.24 -17.00
N ARG A 54 6.92 -2.34 -17.61
CA ARG A 54 7.41 -1.01 -18.02
C ARG A 54 8.01 -0.23 -16.85
N ILE A 55 7.30 -0.15 -15.73
CA ILE A 55 7.76 0.60 -14.55
C ILE A 55 9.00 -0.08 -13.95
N ALA A 56 9.04 -1.42 -13.93
CA ALA A 56 10.19 -2.17 -13.47
C ALA A 56 11.42 -1.88 -14.34
N ASP A 57 11.29 -1.90 -15.66
CA ASP A 57 12.37 -1.61 -16.60
C ASP A 57 12.92 -0.18 -16.45
N GLU A 58 12.04 0.81 -16.26
CA GLU A 58 12.46 2.20 -15.99
C GLU A 58 13.29 2.31 -14.70
N LEU A 59 12.84 1.65 -13.62
CA LEU A 59 13.55 1.65 -12.35
C LEU A 59 14.88 0.87 -12.45
N LEU A 60 14.88 -0.26 -13.16
CA LEU A 60 16.11 -1.03 -13.44
C LEU A 60 17.10 -0.24 -14.30
N GLY A 61 16.63 0.63 -15.19
CA GLY A 61 17.48 1.59 -15.90
C GLY A 61 18.23 2.53 -14.94
N THR A 62 17.57 2.98 -13.87
CA THR A 62 18.19 3.79 -12.82
C THR A 62 19.23 2.98 -12.04
N VAL A 63 18.87 1.76 -11.61
CA VAL A 63 19.79 0.82 -10.94
C VAL A 63 21.03 0.57 -11.81
N ARG A 64 20.84 0.37 -13.12
CA ARG A 64 21.94 0.14 -14.06
C ARG A 64 22.90 1.33 -14.12
N ALA A 65 22.36 2.55 -14.21
CA ALA A 65 23.16 3.76 -14.22
C ALA A 65 23.97 3.93 -12.92
N GLU A 66 23.39 3.63 -11.76
CA GLU A 66 24.10 3.66 -10.46
C GLU A 66 25.24 2.63 -10.39
N LEU A 67 24.98 1.41 -10.87
CA LEU A 67 25.99 0.35 -10.95
C LEU A 67 27.13 0.71 -11.89
N ASP A 68 26.84 1.26 -13.07
CA ASP A 68 27.87 1.66 -14.05
C ASP A 68 28.71 2.84 -13.50
N ALA A 69 28.12 3.74 -12.71
CA ALA A 69 28.80 4.90 -12.15
C ALA A 69 29.61 4.61 -10.87
N THR A 70 29.10 3.74 -9.98
CA THR A 70 29.64 3.56 -8.62
C THR A 70 30.02 2.12 -8.28
N GLY A 71 29.64 1.15 -9.13
CA GLY A 71 29.78 -0.28 -8.85
C GLY A 71 28.77 -0.84 -7.84
N THR A 72 27.87 -0.01 -7.30
CA THR A 72 26.90 -0.39 -6.28
C THR A 72 25.54 0.28 -6.49
N SER A 73 24.46 -0.33 -6.00
CA SER A 73 23.12 0.28 -5.97
C SER A 73 22.34 -0.28 -4.78
N ASP A 74 21.51 0.57 -4.16
CA ASP A 74 20.57 0.16 -3.13
C ASP A 74 19.24 -0.23 -3.78
N LEU A 75 19.05 -1.54 -4.01
CA LEU A 75 17.84 -2.08 -4.63
C LEU A 75 16.56 -1.82 -3.84
N PHE A 76 16.65 -1.54 -2.53
CA PHE A 76 15.47 -1.14 -1.77
C PHE A 76 15.01 0.23 -2.24
N ARG A 77 15.88 1.24 -2.17
CA ARG A 77 15.55 2.62 -2.57
C ARG A 77 15.28 2.77 -4.06
N ALA A 78 16.13 2.18 -4.90
CA ALA A 78 16.08 2.39 -6.34
C ALA A 78 14.97 1.58 -7.03
N PHE A 79 14.48 0.49 -6.43
CA PHE A 79 13.54 -0.42 -7.07
C PHE A 79 12.38 -0.85 -6.15
N ALA A 80 12.66 -1.60 -5.10
CA ALA A 80 11.63 -2.32 -4.34
C ALA A 80 10.66 -1.40 -3.60
N HIS A 81 11.13 -0.26 -3.08
CA HIS A 81 10.33 0.72 -2.35
C HIS A 81 9.42 1.53 -3.28
N THR A 82 9.88 1.78 -4.51
CA THR A 82 9.24 2.69 -5.48
C THR A 82 8.27 1.98 -6.42
N LEU A 83 8.61 0.75 -6.86
CA LEU A 83 7.82 0.00 -7.85
C LEU A 83 6.33 -0.15 -7.45
N PRO A 84 5.98 -0.62 -6.25
CA PRO A 84 4.57 -0.79 -5.87
C PRO A 84 3.81 0.55 -5.84
N CYS A 85 4.48 1.63 -5.44
CA CYS A 85 3.88 2.95 -5.39
C CYS A 85 3.52 3.45 -6.79
N ARG A 86 4.47 3.38 -7.74
CA ARG A 86 4.23 3.81 -9.13
C ARG A 86 3.13 2.99 -9.81
N VAL A 87 3.14 1.67 -9.60
CA VAL A 87 2.08 0.78 -10.12
C VAL A 87 0.72 1.17 -9.54
N MET A 88 0.64 1.40 -8.23
CA MET A 88 -0.61 1.82 -7.58
C MET A 88 -1.08 3.18 -8.08
N MET A 89 -0.19 4.15 -8.28
CA MET A 89 -0.56 5.46 -8.80
C MET A 89 -1.18 5.35 -10.19
N GLU A 90 -0.57 4.59 -11.09
CA GLU A 90 -1.07 4.35 -12.45
C GLU A 90 -2.41 3.60 -12.46
N LEU A 91 -2.51 2.49 -11.70
CA LEU A 91 -3.76 1.72 -11.61
C LEU A 91 -4.92 2.52 -11.02
N LEU A 92 -4.62 3.50 -10.17
CA LEU A 92 -5.62 4.34 -9.50
C LEU A 92 -5.87 5.66 -10.24
N GLY A 93 -5.11 5.97 -11.30
CA GLY A 93 -5.21 7.21 -12.06
C GLY A 93 -4.78 8.43 -11.25
N VAL A 94 -3.75 8.29 -10.42
CA VAL A 94 -3.16 9.39 -9.65
C VAL A 94 -2.10 10.09 -10.49
N GLU A 95 -2.38 11.34 -10.84
CA GLU A 95 -1.48 12.21 -11.59
C GLU A 95 -0.97 13.37 -10.71
N GLY A 96 0.21 13.91 -11.04
CA GLY A 96 0.75 15.13 -10.41
C GLY A 96 1.25 14.98 -8.97
N LEU A 97 1.15 13.79 -8.36
CA LEU A 97 1.78 13.48 -7.08
C LEU A 97 3.13 12.81 -7.33
N ASP A 98 4.15 13.23 -6.59
CA ASP A 98 5.44 12.55 -6.58
C ASP A 98 5.35 11.21 -5.80
N ALA A 99 5.90 10.14 -6.38
CA ALA A 99 5.84 8.80 -5.80
C ALA A 99 6.52 8.75 -4.42
N ASP A 100 7.66 9.44 -4.25
CA ASP A 100 8.36 9.47 -2.96
C ASP A 100 7.51 10.13 -1.88
N THR A 101 6.66 11.08 -2.25
CA THR A 101 5.72 11.73 -1.32
C THR A 101 4.66 10.76 -0.82
N LEU A 102 4.03 10.01 -1.72
CA LEU A 102 3.07 8.98 -1.34
C LEU A 102 3.73 7.89 -0.50
N VAL A 103 4.97 7.52 -0.84
CA VAL A 103 5.75 6.56 -0.10
C VAL A 103 6.00 7.00 1.33
N ARG A 104 6.47 8.24 1.53
CA ARG A 104 6.69 8.82 2.86
C ARG A 104 5.41 8.84 3.70
N TRP A 105 4.27 9.17 3.09
CA TRP A 105 2.97 9.15 3.77
C TRP A 105 2.54 7.74 4.20
N SER A 106 2.73 6.74 3.34
CA SER A 106 2.43 5.34 3.63
C SER A 106 3.29 4.80 4.78
N ASP A 107 4.60 5.04 4.73
CA ASP A 107 5.53 4.59 5.76
C ASP A 107 5.27 5.31 7.10
N ALA A 108 4.97 6.61 7.06
CA ALA A 108 4.60 7.36 8.25
C ALA A 108 3.32 6.81 8.91
N SER A 109 2.34 6.41 8.09
CA SER A 109 1.11 5.78 8.55
C SER A 109 1.37 4.46 9.26
N LEU A 110 2.21 3.60 8.69
CA LEU A 110 2.58 2.33 9.31
C LEU A 110 3.36 2.55 10.62
N GLU A 111 4.36 3.43 10.63
CA GLU A 111 5.16 3.74 11.82
C GLU A 111 4.27 4.29 12.95
N LEU A 112 3.32 5.18 12.63
CA LEU A 112 2.45 5.80 13.63
C LEU A 112 1.44 4.83 14.24
N PHE A 113 0.81 3.96 13.42
CA PHE A 113 -0.31 3.12 13.87
C PHE A 113 0.08 1.68 14.24
N TRP A 114 1.24 1.22 13.78
CA TRP A 114 1.75 -0.14 14.02
C TRP A 114 3.12 -0.17 14.70
N GLY A 115 3.86 0.94 14.68
CA GLY A 115 5.15 1.06 15.37
C GLY A 115 5.04 1.44 16.85
N ARG A 116 6.22 1.76 17.43
CA ARG A 116 6.35 2.32 18.78
C ARG A 116 7.23 3.59 18.78
N PRO A 117 6.91 4.61 17.95
CA PRO A 117 7.71 5.82 17.85
C PRO A 117 7.72 6.62 19.17
N SER A 118 8.81 7.35 19.40
CA SER A 118 8.94 8.31 20.51
C SER A 118 7.89 9.42 20.42
N ALA A 119 7.65 10.14 21.52
CA ALA A 119 6.66 11.21 21.54
C ALA A 119 6.93 12.31 20.49
N ASN A 120 8.19 12.70 20.29
CA ASN A 120 8.57 13.67 19.26
C ASN A 120 8.36 13.10 17.86
N ARG A 121 8.75 11.85 17.64
CA ARG A 121 8.54 11.18 16.34
C ARG A 121 7.07 11.04 15.99
N GLN A 122 6.19 10.79 16.97
CA GLN A 122 4.74 10.79 16.75
C GLN A 122 4.20 12.12 16.22
N LEU A 123 4.83 13.26 16.57
CA LEU A 123 4.41 14.57 16.05
C LEU A 123 4.72 14.70 14.57
N GLU A 124 5.95 14.37 14.17
CA GLU A 124 6.39 14.39 12.77
C GLU A 124 5.53 13.47 11.90
N LEU A 125 5.30 12.24 12.39
CA LEU A 125 4.45 11.26 11.72
C LEU A 125 3.00 11.72 11.62
N ALA A 126 2.47 12.36 12.66
CA ALA A 126 1.10 12.88 12.64
C ALA A 126 0.91 14.00 11.62
N ASP A 127 1.91 14.86 11.41
CA ASP A 127 1.86 15.90 10.39
C ASP A 127 1.85 15.27 8.97
N LEU A 128 2.69 14.26 8.70
CA LEU A 128 2.68 13.53 7.42
C LEU A 128 1.37 12.77 7.16
N VAL A 129 0.83 12.11 8.19
CA VAL A 129 -0.46 11.40 8.10
C VAL A 129 -1.62 12.38 7.87
N ALA A 130 -1.54 13.58 8.45
CA ALA A 130 -2.50 14.66 8.24
C ALA A 130 -2.45 15.22 6.80
N GLU A 131 -1.26 15.43 6.25
CA GLU A 131 -1.08 15.81 4.85
C GLU A 131 -1.68 14.77 3.91
N PHE A 132 -1.37 13.49 4.16
CA PHE A 132 -1.90 12.41 3.35
C PHE A 132 -3.43 12.35 3.36
N HIS A 133 -4.04 12.47 4.54
CA HIS A 133 -5.50 12.51 4.66
C HIS A 133 -6.11 13.73 3.96
N THR A 134 -5.47 14.90 4.04
CA THR A 134 -5.89 16.11 3.32
C THR A 134 -5.87 15.87 1.82
N TRP A 135 -4.78 15.29 1.30
CA TRP A 135 -4.66 14.94 -0.12
C TRP A 135 -5.74 13.94 -0.55
N LEU A 136 -5.95 12.86 0.20
CA LEU A 136 -7.01 11.87 -0.08
C LEU A 136 -8.41 12.49 -0.07
N THR A 137 -8.65 13.45 0.84
CA THR A 137 -9.92 14.18 0.89
C THR A 137 -10.13 15.02 -0.36
N GLY A 138 -9.08 15.69 -0.86
CA GLY A 138 -9.11 16.40 -2.13
C GLY A 138 -9.36 15.44 -3.30
N LEU A 139 -8.61 14.33 -3.35
CA LEU A 139 -8.73 13.32 -4.38
C LEU A 139 -10.16 12.74 -4.47
N VAL A 140 -10.77 12.38 -3.33
CA VAL A 140 -12.15 11.86 -3.27
C VAL A 140 -13.19 12.95 -3.55
N GLY A 141 -12.88 14.20 -3.19
CA GLY A 141 -13.75 15.36 -3.46
C GLY A 141 -13.79 15.78 -4.92
N ASP A 142 -12.78 15.40 -5.70
CA ASP A 142 -12.69 15.71 -7.13
C ASP A 142 -13.70 14.90 -7.96
N ARG A 143 -14.72 15.61 -8.46
CA ARG A 143 -15.78 15.02 -9.28
C ARG A 143 -15.39 14.81 -10.74
N SER A 144 -14.21 15.27 -11.15
CA SER A 144 -13.66 15.04 -12.49
C SER A 144 -13.02 13.65 -12.63
N ALA A 145 -12.85 12.91 -11.53
CA ALA A 145 -12.27 11.57 -11.52
C ALA A 145 -13.00 10.62 -12.49
N SER A 146 -12.20 9.95 -13.33
CA SER A 146 -12.69 9.04 -14.39
C SER A 146 -13.66 7.96 -13.89
N ALA A 147 -14.53 7.50 -14.80
CA ALA A 147 -15.39 6.33 -14.63
C ALA A 147 -14.60 5.07 -14.18
N ASP A 148 -13.38 4.96 -14.69
CA ASP A 148 -12.58 3.75 -14.60
C ASP A 148 -11.49 3.81 -13.52
N SER A 149 -11.34 4.95 -12.84
CA SER A 149 -10.44 5.11 -11.69
C SER A 149 -11.05 4.53 -10.42
N PHE A 150 -10.20 4.19 -9.45
CA PHE A 150 -10.66 3.60 -8.19
C PHE A 150 -11.52 4.56 -7.38
N VAL A 151 -11.10 5.82 -7.30
CA VAL A 151 -11.83 6.88 -6.61
C VAL A 151 -13.21 7.06 -7.22
N GLY A 152 -13.28 7.09 -8.56
CA GLY A 152 -14.56 7.15 -9.24
C GLY A 152 -15.42 5.89 -9.00
N ALA A 153 -14.81 4.71 -9.02
CA ALA A 153 -15.52 3.45 -8.74
C ALA A 153 -16.12 3.44 -7.33
N LEU A 154 -15.39 3.97 -6.32
CA LEU A 154 -15.91 4.17 -4.98
C LEU A 154 -17.03 5.21 -4.93
N ALA A 155 -16.87 6.35 -5.61
CA ALA A 155 -17.87 7.43 -5.64
C ALA A 155 -19.21 7.00 -6.26
N ARG A 156 -19.18 6.05 -7.19
CA ARG A 156 -20.38 5.47 -7.84
C ARG A 156 -20.88 4.20 -7.16
N HIS A 157 -20.17 3.69 -6.15
CA HIS A 157 -20.56 2.47 -5.46
C HIS A 157 -21.84 2.73 -4.64
N ARG A 158 -22.83 1.85 -4.82
CA ARG A 158 -24.05 1.83 -4.01
C ARG A 158 -23.98 0.70 -2.99
N LEU A 159 -24.29 1.04 -1.76
CA LEU A 159 -24.48 0.09 -0.67
C LEU A 159 -25.73 -0.77 -0.93
N PRO A 160 -25.92 -1.89 -0.20
CA PRO A 160 -27.08 -2.77 -0.38
C PRO A 160 -28.45 -2.08 -0.26
N ASP A 161 -28.54 -0.98 0.50
CA ASP A 161 -29.73 -0.15 0.67
C ASP A 161 -29.94 0.88 -0.47
N GLY A 162 -29.07 0.86 -1.49
CA GLY A 162 -29.13 1.74 -2.66
C GLY A 162 -28.47 3.12 -2.46
N THR A 163 -28.04 3.45 -1.24
CA THR A 163 -27.35 4.72 -0.96
C THR A 163 -25.93 4.74 -1.52
N LEU A 164 -25.41 5.93 -1.85
CA LEU A 164 -24.02 6.06 -2.28
C LEU A 164 -23.07 5.90 -1.10
N LEU A 165 -21.87 5.40 -1.37
CA LEU A 165 -20.81 5.33 -0.36
C LEU A 165 -20.49 6.73 0.17
N ASP A 166 -20.49 6.87 1.50
CA ASP A 166 -20.13 8.11 2.16
C ASP A 166 -18.68 8.53 1.79
N PRO A 167 -18.43 9.79 1.41
CA PRO A 167 -17.10 10.25 1.01
C PRO A 167 -16.01 10.04 2.08
N ARG A 168 -16.34 10.12 3.38
CA ARG A 168 -15.34 9.88 4.45
C ARG A 168 -14.96 8.40 4.53
N THR A 169 -15.92 7.52 4.24
CA THR A 169 -15.66 6.08 4.10
C THR A 169 -14.82 5.79 2.86
N ALA A 170 -15.05 6.49 1.75
CA ALA A 170 -14.22 6.40 0.55
C ALA A 170 -12.77 6.88 0.81
N VAL A 171 -12.57 8.00 1.51
CA VAL A 171 -11.25 8.47 1.96
C VAL A 171 -10.55 7.40 2.82
N SER A 172 -11.28 6.81 3.77
CA SER A 172 -10.75 5.74 4.62
C SER A 172 -10.37 4.50 3.80
N ALA A 173 -11.18 4.11 2.80
CA ALA A 173 -10.88 3.00 1.90
C ALA A 173 -9.62 3.26 1.06
N CYS A 174 -9.50 4.46 0.46
CA CYS A 174 -8.29 4.86 -0.27
C CYS A 174 -7.06 4.82 0.63
N PHE A 175 -7.15 5.36 1.86
CA PHE A 175 -6.06 5.29 2.82
C PHE A 175 -5.57 3.86 3.03
N PHE A 176 -6.48 2.91 3.30
CA PHE A 176 -6.10 1.51 3.49
C PHE A 176 -5.50 0.88 2.23
N VAL A 177 -6.05 1.18 1.04
CA VAL A 177 -5.57 0.61 -0.22
C VAL A 177 -4.17 1.08 -0.56
N PHE A 178 -3.89 2.38 -0.44
CA PHE A 178 -2.55 2.93 -0.69
C PHE A 178 -1.52 2.40 0.32
N VAL A 179 -1.83 2.46 1.62
CA VAL A 179 -0.89 2.01 2.66
C VAL A 179 -0.64 0.51 2.56
N ALA A 180 -1.68 -0.30 2.38
CA ALA A 180 -1.56 -1.75 2.37
C ALA A 180 -0.97 -2.32 1.07
N GLY A 181 -1.15 -1.65 -0.07
CA GLY A 181 -0.64 -2.14 -1.36
C GLY A 181 0.85 -1.85 -1.58
N GLN A 182 1.39 -0.86 -0.87
CA GLN A 182 2.73 -0.34 -1.15
C GLN A 182 3.81 -1.02 -0.31
N SER A 183 3.84 -0.75 1.01
CA SER A 183 4.99 -1.11 1.84
C SER A 183 5.16 -2.62 2.01
N THR A 184 4.08 -3.40 2.05
CA THR A 184 4.18 -4.87 2.15
C THR A 184 4.75 -5.50 0.89
N THR A 185 4.35 -5.01 -0.29
CA THR A 185 4.85 -5.47 -1.58
C THR A 185 6.32 -5.10 -1.74
N GLY A 186 6.72 -3.89 -1.36
CA GLY A 186 8.12 -3.47 -1.41
C GLY A 186 9.01 -4.27 -0.46
N GLN A 187 8.52 -4.58 0.75
CA GLN A 187 9.22 -5.46 1.69
C GLN A 187 9.37 -6.88 1.15
N LEU A 188 8.34 -7.42 0.49
CA LEU A 188 8.42 -8.74 -0.14
C LEU A 188 9.47 -8.76 -1.25
N ILE A 189 9.42 -7.81 -2.19
CA ILE A 189 10.41 -7.69 -3.28
C ILE A 189 11.83 -7.64 -2.70
N SER A 190 12.03 -6.82 -1.67
CA SER A 190 13.33 -6.69 -0.99
C SER A 190 13.80 -8.01 -0.39
N THR A 191 12.89 -8.76 0.24
CA THR A 191 13.20 -10.06 0.86
C THR A 191 13.52 -11.11 -0.19
N VAL A 192 12.74 -11.16 -1.28
CA VAL A 192 12.94 -12.03 -2.44
C VAL A 192 14.33 -11.80 -3.05
N LEU A 193 14.68 -10.55 -3.33
CA LEU A 193 15.98 -10.18 -3.90
C LEU A 193 17.12 -10.49 -2.94
N ARG A 194 17.00 -10.09 -1.66
CA ARG A 194 18.01 -10.35 -0.63
C ARG A 194 18.29 -11.84 -0.48
N ARG A 195 17.26 -12.68 -0.48
CA ARG A 195 17.41 -14.13 -0.37
C ARG A 195 18.04 -14.74 -1.61
N ALA A 196 17.62 -14.31 -2.80
CA ALA A 196 18.21 -14.77 -4.06
C ALA A 196 19.69 -14.41 -4.19
N LEU A 197 20.10 -13.22 -3.72
CA LEU A 197 21.49 -12.76 -3.74
C LEU A 197 22.37 -13.39 -2.64
N ALA A 198 21.79 -13.74 -1.49
CA ALA A 198 22.53 -14.29 -0.36
C ALA A 198 22.70 -15.82 -0.43
N GLU A 199 21.82 -16.54 -1.12
CA GLU A 199 21.85 -18.01 -1.22
C GLU A 199 22.66 -18.46 -2.45
N PRO A 200 23.80 -19.17 -2.26
CA PRO A 200 24.64 -19.59 -3.37
C PRO A 200 23.90 -20.43 -4.42
N GLY A 201 24.07 -20.08 -5.69
CA GLY A 201 23.46 -20.80 -6.81
C GLY A 201 21.98 -20.52 -7.01
N LEU A 202 21.35 -19.68 -6.19
CA LEU A 202 19.93 -19.37 -6.32
C LEU A 202 19.69 -18.24 -7.33
N TRP A 203 20.48 -17.16 -7.31
CA TRP A 203 20.29 -15.99 -8.17
C TRP A 203 20.03 -16.28 -9.66
N PRO A 204 20.74 -17.18 -10.37
CA PRO A 204 20.46 -17.38 -11.79
C PRO A 204 19.13 -18.12 -12.04
N ARG A 205 18.63 -18.90 -11.08
CA ARG A 205 17.51 -19.83 -11.32
C ARG A 205 16.15 -19.14 -11.51
N PRO A 206 15.79 -18.07 -10.77
CA PRO A 206 14.60 -17.28 -11.07
C PRO A 206 14.67 -16.54 -12.41
N ALA A 207 15.86 -16.25 -12.92
CA ALA A 207 16.06 -15.46 -14.14
C ALA A 207 16.07 -16.30 -15.44
N GLU A 208 16.03 -17.62 -15.35
CA GLU A 208 16.01 -18.50 -16.52
C GLU A 208 14.62 -18.50 -17.21
N PRO A 209 14.52 -18.75 -18.53
CA PRO A 209 13.24 -18.77 -19.25
C PRO A 209 12.24 -19.83 -18.78
N ALA A 210 12.73 -20.94 -18.23
CA ALA A 210 11.93 -21.96 -17.52
C ALA A 210 11.94 -21.74 -15.99
N GLY A 211 12.33 -20.55 -15.56
CA GLY A 211 12.82 -20.23 -14.22
C GLY A 211 11.78 -20.35 -13.13
N LEU A 212 12.27 -20.28 -11.89
CA LEU A 212 11.49 -20.56 -10.69
C LEU A 212 10.96 -19.27 -10.02
N ALA A 213 10.78 -18.17 -10.77
CA ALA A 213 10.47 -16.87 -10.17
C ALA A 213 9.17 -16.88 -9.34
N GLU A 214 8.09 -17.43 -9.89
CA GLU A 214 6.81 -17.54 -9.19
C GLU A 214 6.92 -18.43 -7.94
N GLU A 215 7.45 -19.65 -8.09
CA GLU A 215 7.67 -20.59 -6.99
C GLU A 215 8.59 -20.01 -5.90
N TRP A 216 9.59 -19.22 -6.30
CA TRP A 216 10.51 -18.56 -5.39
C TRP A 216 9.83 -17.47 -4.58
N VAL A 217 8.99 -16.64 -5.21
CA VAL A 217 8.20 -15.62 -4.51
C VAL A 217 7.27 -16.29 -3.50
N GLU A 218 6.59 -17.37 -3.88
CA GLU A 218 5.71 -18.13 -2.99
C GLU A 218 6.47 -18.77 -1.82
N GLU A 219 7.66 -19.34 -2.06
CA GLU A 219 8.48 -19.93 -1.00
C GLU A 219 9.01 -18.87 -0.02
N VAL A 220 9.39 -17.69 -0.53
CA VAL A 220 9.77 -16.55 0.32
C VAL A 220 8.56 -16.05 1.12
N LEU A 221 7.38 -15.94 0.52
CA LEU A 221 6.15 -15.57 1.22
C LEU A 221 5.82 -16.56 2.36
N ARG A 222 6.03 -17.86 2.13
CA ARG A 222 5.79 -18.90 3.14
C ARG A 222 6.75 -18.80 4.32
N ARG A 223 8.02 -18.48 4.08
CA ARG A 223 9.08 -18.44 5.11
C ARG A 223 9.20 -17.09 5.82
N GLU A 224 9.13 -16.02 5.04
CA GLU A 224 9.42 -14.64 5.46
C GLU A 224 8.39 -13.66 4.89
N PRO A 225 7.11 -13.78 5.28
CA PRO A 225 6.08 -12.86 4.83
C PRO A 225 6.37 -11.45 5.35
N PRO A 226 6.03 -10.39 4.57
CA PRO A 226 6.19 -9.00 5.01
C PRO A 226 5.31 -8.67 6.22
N VAL A 227 4.26 -9.46 6.48
CA VAL A 227 3.36 -9.31 7.63
C VAL A 227 3.47 -10.54 8.51
N THR A 228 4.22 -10.43 9.60
CA THR A 228 4.49 -11.54 10.54
C THR A 228 3.49 -11.64 11.69
N SER A 229 2.69 -10.60 11.92
CA SER A 229 1.67 -10.57 12.96
C SER A 229 0.49 -9.71 12.56
N TRP A 230 -0.67 -9.96 13.17
CA TRP A 230 -1.86 -9.16 12.96
C TRP A 230 -2.71 -9.10 14.22
N ARG A 231 -3.51 -8.04 14.38
CA ARG A 231 -4.26 -7.78 15.62
C ARG A 231 -5.72 -8.22 15.48
N ARG A 232 -6.28 -8.76 16.56
CA ARG A 232 -7.71 -9.06 16.71
C ARG A 232 -8.19 -8.59 18.09
N VAL A 233 -9.47 -8.26 18.17
CA VAL A 233 -10.17 -7.99 19.44
C VAL A 233 -11.27 -9.04 19.56
N THR A 234 -11.36 -9.70 20.71
CA THR A 234 -12.39 -10.70 20.95
C THR A 234 -13.76 -10.03 21.06
N ALA A 235 -14.77 -10.57 20.38
CA ALA A 235 -16.13 -10.01 20.40
C ALA A 235 -16.87 -10.25 21.73
N ARG A 236 -16.42 -11.26 22.49
CA ARG A 236 -16.91 -11.67 23.80
C ARG A 236 -15.80 -12.38 24.56
N PRO A 237 -15.92 -12.57 25.89
CA PRO A 237 -15.01 -13.44 26.63
C PRO A 237 -14.92 -14.82 25.99
N VAL A 238 -13.70 -15.32 25.82
CA VAL A 238 -13.37 -16.59 25.15
C VAL A 238 -12.02 -17.10 25.65
N GLU A 239 -11.87 -18.42 25.74
CA GLU A 239 -10.59 -19.10 25.95
C GLU A 239 -9.98 -19.46 24.59
N LEU A 240 -8.70 -19.17 24.40
CA LEU A 240 -7.97 -19.40 23.15
C LEU A 240 -6.67 -20.14 23.46
N GLY A 241 -6.56 -21.38 22.98
CA GLY A 241 -5.35 -22.20 23.09
C GLY A 241 -4.85 -22.36 24.52
#